data_AF-A0A968QCL1-F1
#
_entry.id   AF-A0A968QCL1-F1
#
_cell.length_a   1.000
_cell.length_b   1.000
_cell.length_c   1.000
_cell.angle_alpha   90.00
_cell.angle_beta   90.00
_cell.angle_gamma   90.00
#
_symmetry.space_group_name_H-M   'P 1'
#
loop_
_entity.id
_entity.type
_entity.pdbx_description
1 polymer ?
#
loop_
_entity_poly.entity_id
_entity_poly.type
_entity_poly.pdbx_seq_one_letter_code
_entity_poly.pdbx_strand_id
1 'polypeptide(L)'
;MNDPLRLSPTPPARPSLNYGLLREKGLELIRQYAGESWTDHNIHDPGITLLEAFCYAMTELGFRIQQDLPDLLRSGEAYGQPNLVPAHQVLPTAPITLADLRWVLLDHPLVQEAQISLPAPNP
;
A
#
# COMPACT_ATOMS: atom_id res chain seq x y z
N MET A 1 7.86 20.90 -31.75
CA MET A 1 9.19 20.32 -31.48
C MET A 1 9.15 19.81 -30.05
N ASN A 2 9.12 18.48 -29.85
CA ASN A 2 9.23 17.92 -28.50
C ASN A 2 10.69 18.04 -28.06
N ASP A 3 10.90 18.62 -26.88
CA ASP A 3 12.21 18.59 -26.22
C ASP A 3 12.67 17.14 -26.05
N PRO A 4 13.96 16.83 -26.26
CA PRO A 4 14.48 15.49 -26.06
C PRO A 4 14.37 15.12 -24.57
N LEU A 5 13.81 13.95 -24.29
CA LEU A 5 13.80 13.35 -22.96
C LEU A 5 15.24 13.24 -22.43
N ARG A 6 15.55 14.00 -21.38
CA ARG A 6 16.82 13.92 -20.64
C ARG A 6 16.59 13.16 -19.34
N LEU A 7 17.38 12.12 -19.10
CA LEU A 7 17.41 11.47 -17.80
C LEU A 7 18.08 12.41 -16.79
N SER A 8 17.47 12.59 -15.63
CA SER A 8 18.09 13.33 -14.53
C SER A 8 19.31 12.56 -14.02
N PRO A 9 20.45 13.22 -13.77
CA PRO A 9 21.61 12.60 -13.13
C PRO A 9 21.42 12.47 -11.60
N THR A 10 20.33 13.01 -11.05
CA THR A 10 20.08 12.99 -9.61
C THR A 10 19.78 11.57 -9.17
N PRO A 11 20.47 11.04 -8.13
CA PRO A 11 20.14 9.74 -7.57
C PRO A 11 18.67 9.65 -7.16
N PRO A 12 18.04 8.47 -7.24
CA PRO A 12 16.66 8.32 -6.83
C PRO A 12 16.50 8.66 -5.34
N ALA A 13 15.45 9.40 -5.01
CA ALA A 13 15.24 9.94 -3.67
C ALA A 13 15.07 8.87 -2.58
N ARG A 14 14.58 7.68 -2.97
CA ARG A 14 14.34 6.56 -2.04
C ARG A 14 15.54 5.60 -2.06
N PRO A 15 16.13 5.26 -0.90
CA PRO A 15 17.28 4.35 -0.81
C PRO A 15 17.05 2.99 -1.49
N SER A 16 15.83 2.46 -1.43
CA SER A 16 15.46 1.19 -2.05
C SER A 16 15.56 1.19 -3.57
N LEU A 17 15.59 2.35 -4.23
CA LEU A 17 15.76 2.48 -5.67
C LEU A 17 17.22 2.71 -6.07
N ASN A 18 18.11 2.91 -5.11
CA ASN A 18 19.50 3.21 -5.36
C ASN A 18 20.34 1.93 -5.28
N TYR A 19 20.57 1.31 -6.42
CA TYR A 19 21.39 0.10 -6.55
C TYR A 19 22.77 0.24 -5.91
N GLY A 20 23.47 1.36 -6.19
CA GLY A 20 24.82 1.60 -5.69
C GLY A 20 24.86 1.63 -4.16
N LEU A 21 23.90 2.34 -3.56
CA LEU A 21 23.74 2.40 -2.11
C LEU A 21 23.42 1.03 -1.49
N LEU A 22 22.56 0.24 -2.13
CA LEU A 22 22.22 -1.11 -1.65
C LEU A 22 23.42 -2.04 -1.70
N ARG A 23 24.22 -1.97 -2.78
CA ARG A 23 25.44 -2.77 -2.95
C ARG A 23 26.51 -2.38 -1.93
N GLU A 24 26.70 -1.09 -1.70
CA GLU A 24 27.64 -0.57 -0.69
C GLU A 24 27.28 -1.09 0.70
N LYS A 25 26.02 -0.93 1.12
CA LYS A 25 25.54 -1.46 2.40
C LYS A 25 25.66 -2.98 2.49
N GLY A 26 25.39 -3.70 1.41
CA GLY A 26 25.56 -5.14 1.34
C GLY A 26 27.00 -5.57 1.60
N LEU A 27 27.96 -4.89 0.98
CA LEU A 27 29.39 -5.14 1.21
C LEU A 27 29.83 -4.79 2.63
N GLU A 28 29.31 -3.69 3.20
CA GLU A 28 29.56 -3.35 4.61
C GLU A 28 29.11 -4.47 5.54
N LEU A 29 27.89 -5.01 5.34
CA LEU A 29 27.35 -6.10 6.13
C LEU A 29 28.17 -7.39 5.97
N ILE A 30 28.57 -7.74 4.74
CA ILE A 30 29.41 -8.93 4.51
C ILE A 30 30.75 -8.79 5.24
N ARG A 31 31.42 -7.64 5.13
CA ARG A 31 32.69 -7.40 5.84
C ARG A 31 32.52 -7.45 7.35
N GLN A 32 31.40 -6.93 7.87
CA GLN A 32 31.10 -6.93 9.30
C GLN A 32 30.90 -8.35 9.85
N TYR A 33 30.16 -9.20 9.14
CA TYR A 33 29.73 -10.50 9.67
C TYR A 33 30.53 -11.70 9.16
N ALA A 34 31.18 -11.59 8.00
CA ALA A 34 31.90 -12.67 7.34
C ALA A 34 33.35 -12.30 6.96
N GLY A 35 33.84 -11.12 7.33
CA GLY A 35 35.14 -10.61 6.88
C GLY A 35 36.36 -11.45 7.29
N GLU A 36 36.24 -12.32 8.30
CA GLU A 36 37.31 -13.26 8.68
C GLU A 36 37.32 -14.53 7.81
N SER A 37 36.14 -15.02 7.42
CA SER A 37 35.98 -16.28 6.66
C SER A 37 35.88 -16.08 5.14
N TRP A 38 35.39 -14.91 4.72
CA TRP A 38 35.21 -14.52 3.33
C TRP A 38 35.89 -13.17 3.12
N THR A 39 37.13 -13.21 2.66
CA THR A 39 38.01 -12.04 2.59
C THR A 39 38.10 -11.45 1.18
N ASP A 40 37.89 -12.27 0.15
CA ASP A 40 37.90 -11.84 -1.24
C ASP A 40 36.53 -11.27 -1.62
N HIS A 41 36.48 -9.98 -1.95
CA HIS A 41 35.26 -9.28 -2.34
C HIS A 41 35.41 -8.63 -3.72
N ASN A 42 36.15 -9.28 -4.61
CA ASN A 42 36.42 -8.78 -5.96
C ASN A 42 35.37 -9.24 -6.99
N ILE A 43 35.42 -8.65 -8.18
CA ILE A 43 34.43 -8.86 -9.27
C ILE A 43 34.32 -10.30 -9.78
N HIS A 44 35.33 -11.13 -9.55
CA HIS A 44 35.33 -12.53 -9.98
C HIS A 44 34.70 -13.47 -8.94
N ASP A 45 34.41 -12.95 -7.74
CA ASP A 45 33.79 -13.73 -6.67
C ASP A 45 32.29 -13.96 -6.99
N PRO A 46 31.84 -15.22 -7.10
CA PRO A 46 30.44 -15.52 -7.40
C PRO A 46 29.46 -15.10 -6.30
N GLY A 47 29.89 -15.01 -5.04
CA GLY A 47 29.10 -14.48 -3.94
C GLY A 47 28.88 -12.97 -4.05
N ILE A 48 29.85 -12.23 -4.61
CA ILE A 48 29.65 -10.82 -4.95
C ILE A 48 28.67 -10.68 -6.11
N THR A 49 28.75 -11.53 -7.13
CA THR A 49 27.73 -11.57 -8.21
C THR A 49 26.33 -11.85 -7.65
N LEU A 50 26.20 -12.73 -6.65
CA LEU A 50 24.93 -13.00 -5.98
C LEU A 50 24.41 -11.78 -5.20
N LEU A 51 25.30 -11.05 -4.50
CA LEU A 51 24.95 -9.80 -3.84
C LEU A 51 24.41 -8.77 -4.86
N GLU A 52 25.05 -8.64 -6.02
CA GLU A 52 24.64 -7.72 -7.07
C GLU A 52 23.25 -8.08 -7.63
N ALA A 53 22.99 -9.36 -7.89
CA ALA A 53 21.66 -9.84 -8.28
C ALA A 53 20.61 -9.56 -7.19
N PHE A 54 20.96 -9.74 -5.91
CA PHE A 54 20.07 -9.40 -4.80
C PHE A 54 19.79 -7.89 -4.72
N CYS A 55 20.80 -7.04 -4.88
CA CYS A 55 20.62 -5.58 -4.92
C CYS A 55 19.72 -5.16 -6.08
N TYR A 56 19.84 -5.78 -7.25
CA TYR A 56 18.94 -5.55 -8.38
C TYR A 56 17.50 -5.95 -8.04
N ALA A 57 17.28 -7.15 -7.49
CA ALA A 57 15.96 -7.59 -7.05
C ALA A 57 15.35 -6.65 -5.99
N MET A 58 16.16 -6.12 -5.08
CA MET A 58 15.74 -5.13 -4.10
C MET A 58 15.34 -3.80 -4.74
N THR A 59 16.07 -3.35 -5.77
CA THR A 59 15.66 -2.16 -6.54
C THR A 59 14.35 -2.34 -7.29
N GLU A 60 14.16 -3.50 -7.90
CA GLU A 60 12.91 -3.84 -8.57
C GLU A 60 11.74 -3.93 -7.59
N LEU A 61 11.93 -4.58 -6.44
CA LEU A 61 10.93 -4.63 -5.37
C LEU A 61 10.60 -3.22 -4.88
N GLY A 62 11.64 -2.42 -4.62
CA GLY A 62 11.52 -1.02 -4.24
C GLY A 62 10.70 -0.21 -5.24
N PHE A 63 10.82 -0.50 -6.54
CA PHE A 63 10.00 0.12 -7.58
C PHE A 63 8.54 -0.37 -7.54
N ARG A 64 8.31 -1.68 -7.45
CA ARG A 64 6.96 -2.27 -7.47
C ARG A 64 6.09 -1.82 -6.29
N ILE A 65 6.65 -1.72 -5.08
CA ILE A 65 5.88 -1.32 -3.89
C ILE A 65 5.53 0.17 -3.85
N GLN A 66 6.06 0.96 -4.79
CA GLN A 66 5.82 2.40 -4.88
C GLN A 66 4.73 2.77 -5.90
N GLN A 67 4.08 1.78 -6.50
CA GLN A 67 2.92 1.99 -7.35
C GLN A 67 1.77 2.63 -6.54
N ASP A 68 0.87 3.32 -7.24
CA ASP A 68 -0.28 3.94 -6.59
C ASP A 68 -1.16 2.87 -5.92
N LEU A 69 -1.76 3.20 -4.78
CA LEU A 69 -2.56 2.24 -4.01
C LEU A 69 -3.67 1.56 -4.85
N PRO A 70 -4.41 2.25 -5.74
CA PRO A 70 -5.38 1.59 -6.62
C PRO A 70 -4.74 0.56 -7.55
N ASP A 71 -3.50 0.82 -8.01
CA ASP A 71 -2.76 -0.08 -8.89
C ASP A 71 -2.26 -1.31 -8.13
N LEU A 72 -1.81 -1.13 -6.88
CA LEU A 72 -1.41 -2.21 -5.98
C LEU A 72 -2.59 -3.10 -5.58
N LEU A 73 -3.76 -2.51 -5.34
CA LEU A 73 -4.97 -3.24 -4.92
C LEU A 73 -5.75 -3.84 -6.11
N ARG A 74 -5.32 -3.59 -7.35
CA ARG A 74 -5.98 -4.10 -8.54
C ARG A 74 -5.84 -5.62 -8.62
N SER A 75 -6.95 -6.35 -8.60
CA SER A 75 -6.98 -7.77 -8.89
C SER A 75 -7.36 -8.01 -10.36
N GLY A 76 -6.43 -8.52 -11.17
CA GLY A 76 -6.68 -8.87 -12.57
C GLY A 76 -6.44 -7.74 -13.58
N GLU A 77 -6.66 -8.05 -14.87
CA GLU A 77 -6.32 -7.18 -16.01
C GLU A 77 -7.41 -6.16 -16.36
N ALA A 78 -8.65 -6.35 -15.88
CA ALA A 78 -9.78 -5.48 -16.21
C ALA A 78 -10.13 -4.54 -15.05
N TYR A 79 -10.62 -3.34 -15.39
CA TYR A 79 -11.32 -2.44 -14.46
C TYR A 79 -12.64 -3.09 -14.02
N GLY A 80 -12.57 -4.07 -13.12
CA GLY A 80 -13.71 -4.70 -12.47
C GLY A 80 -14.28 -3.81 -11.36
N GLN A 81 -15.51 -4.12 -10.93
CA GLN A 81 -16.07 -3.52 -9.72
C GLN A 81 -15.12 -3.77 -8.54
N PRO A 82 -14.91 -2.79 -7.64
CA PRO A 82 -14.03 -2.96 -6.49
C PRO A 82 -14.50 -4.17 -5.66
N ASN A 83 -13.58 -5.06 -5.30
CA ASN A 83 -13.85 -6.20 -4.39
C ASN A 83 -14.11 -5.77 -2.94
N LEU A 84 -14.08 -4.46 -2.66
CA LEU A 84 -14.34 -3.91 -1.34
C LEU A 84 -15.83 -3.61 -1.20
N VAL A 85 -16.40 -4.05 -0.08
CA VAL A 85 -17.79 -3.74 0.27
C VAL A 85 -17.89 -2.23 0.55
N PRO A 86 -18.86 -1.52 -0.05
CA PRO A 86 -18.94 -0.07 0.11
C PRO A 86 -19.32 0.31 1.55
N ALA A 87 -18.88 1.50 1.96
CA ALA A 87 -19.08 2.01 3.30
C ALA A 87 -20.55 1.98 3.77
N HIS A 88 -21.50 2.31 2.89
CA HIS A 88 -22.94 2.30 3.22
C HIS A 88 -23.51 0.90 3.51
N GLN A 89 -22.78 -0.17 3.21
CA GLN A 89 -23.18 -1.54 3.56
C GLN A 89 -22.51 -2.03 4.86
N VAL A 90 -21.29 -1.56 5.16
CA VAL A 90 -20.50 -2.05 6.31
C VAL A 90 -20.59 -1.14 7.54
N LEU A 91 -20.72 0.17 7.34
CA LEU A 91 -20.73 1.14 8.42
C LEU A 91 -22.07 1.32 9.14
N PRO A 92 -23.26 1.01 8.58
CA PRO A 92 -24.50 1.10 9.34
C PRO A 92 -24.48 0.18 10.57
N THR A 93 -24.99 0.70 11.69
CA THR A 93 -25.15 -0.04 12.95
C THR A 93 -26.63 -0.15 13.30
N ALA A 94 -26.96 -0.90 14.35
CA ALA A 94 -28.35 -1.03 14.79
C ALA A 94 -28.91 0.34 15.24
N PRO A 95 -30.17 0.68 14.87
CA PRO A 95 -30.80 1.93 15.27
C PRO A 95 -31.12 1.88 16.77
N ILE A 96 -30.49 2.74 17.56
CA ILE A 96 -30.65 2.75 19.03
C ILE A 96 -31.19 4.07 19.58
N THR A 97 -31.26 5.13 18.77
CA THR A 97 -31.88 6.40 19.15
C THR A 97 -33.25 6.58 18.50
N LEU A 98 -34.08 7.46 19.06
CA LEU A 98 -35.37 7.84 18.46
C LEU A 98 -35.18 8.42 17.04
N ALA A 99 -34.07 9.11 16.78
CA ALA A 99 -33.74 9.62 15.47
C ALA A 99 -33.44 8.47 14.48
N ASP A 100 -32.63 7.48 14.89
CA ASP A 100 -32.30 6.33 14.04
C ASP A 100 -33.55 5.53 13.67
N LEU A 101 -34.43 5.28 14.65
CA LEU A 101 -35.70 4.60 14.41
C LEU A 101 -36.60 5.38 13.45
N ARG A 102 -36.59 6.72 13.54
CA ARG A 102 -37.32 7.57 12.59
C ARG A 102 -36.76 7.44 11.18
N TRP A 103 -35.44 7.42 11.01
CA TRP A 103 -34.79 7.21 9.70
C TRP A 103 -35.18 5.85 9.09
N VAL A 104 -35.17 4.78 9.89
CA VAL A 104 -35.59 3.45 9.43
C VAL A 104 -37.05 3.42 8.97
N LEU A 105 -37.95 4.14 9.65
CA LEU A 105 -39.34 4.23 9.21
C LEU A 105 -39.48 5.03 7.90
N LEU A 106 -38.70 6.10 7.74
CA LEU A 106 -38.71 6.94 6.53
C LEU A 106 -38.10 6.26 5.31
N ASP A 107 -37.22 5.27 5.49
CA ASP A 107 -36.70 4.45 4.39
C ASP A 107 -37.79 3.58 3.71
N HIS A 108 -38.96 3.43 4.34
CA HIS A 108 -40.07 2.70 3.73
C HIS A 108 -40.82 3.56 2.70
N PRO A 109 -40.99 3.11 1.44
CA PRO A 109 -41.47 3.96 0.33
C PRO A 109 -42.89 4.52 0.49
N LEU A 110 -43.71 3.95 1.38
CA LEU A 110 -45.07 4.43 1.68
C LEU A 110 -45.15 5.39 2.86
N VAL A 111 -44.08 5.54 3.65
CA VAL A 111 -44.07 6.40 4.83
C VAL A 111 -43.60 7.80 4.41
N GLN A 112 -44.49 8.78 4.50
CA GLN A 112 -44.18 10.17 4.16
C GLN A 112 -43.67 10.97 5.36
N GLU A 113 -44.11 10.61 6.56
CA GLU A 113 -43.71 11.23 7.82
C GLU A 113 -43.71 10.19 8.95
N ALA A 114 -42.80 10.34 9.91
CA ALA A 114 -42.72 9.52 11.11
C ALA A 114 -42.36 10.38 12.33
N GLN A 115 -43.12 10.22 13.41
CA GLN A 115 -42.88 10.85 14.72
C GLN A 115 -42.80 9.75 15.78
N ILE A 116 -41.75 9.78 16.60
CA ILE A 116 -41.50 8.77 17.64
C ILE A 116 -41.21 9.51 18.96
N SER A 117 -41.88 9.09 20.03
CA SER A 117 -41.68 9.60 21.38
C SER A 117 -41.61 8.44 22.37
N LEU A 118 -40.94 8.68 23.51
CA LEU A 118 -41.00 7.76 24.63
C LEU A 118 -42.40 7.83 25.27
N PRO A 119 -42.89 6.72 25.84
CA PRO A 119 -44.14 6.75 26.60
C PRO A 119 -44.03 7.76 27.74
N ALA A 120 -45.15 8.41 28.06
CA ALA A 120 -45.23 9.27 29.24
C ALA A 120 -44.84 8.45 30.48
N PRO A 121 -44.10 9.03 31.44
CA PRO A 121 -43.84 8.34 32.71
C PRO A 121 -45.18 7.93 33.34
N ASN A 122 -45.29 6.67 33.76
CA ASN A 122 -46.47 6.22 34.50
C ASN A 122 -46.60 7.03 35.80
N PRO A 123 -47.83 7.42 36.18
CA PRO A 123 -48.09 8.17 37.41
C PRO A 123 -47.70 7.39 38.67
#